data_AF-A0A3D9SXY9-F1
#
_entry.id   AF-A0A3D9SXY9-F1
#
_cell.length_a   1.000
_cell.length_b   1.000
_cell.length_c   1.000
_cell.angle_alpha   90.00
_cell.angle_beta   90.00
_cell.angle_gamma   90.00
#
_symmetry.space_group_name_H-M   'P 1'
#
loop_
_entity.id
_entity.type
_entity.pdbx_description
1 polymer ?
#
loop_
_entity_poly.entity_id
_entity_poly.type
_entity_poly.pdbx_seq_one_letter_code
_entity_poly.pdbx_strand_id
1 'polypeptide(L)'
;MPEQTSAERVVHEPSRTADGVRSTTPPTGSAGARAPRVDADHRTRGEALQELGELLRSQQYAVRREGLHLSVRDGGRPVEVWVWHRPDDQNRLWFTWAGGIPIGEVSNPVDTVVAVKTALRQINSWSPTPDRVRA
;
A
#
# COMPACT_ATOMS: atom_id res chain seq x y z
N MET A 1 66.28 28.07 49.48
CA MET A 1 65.08 28.12 50.33
C MET A 1 64.59 26.68 50.49
N PRO A 2 64.67 26.10 51.70
CA PRO A 2 64.33 24.72 52.00
C PRO A 2 62.85 24.55 52.42
N GLU A 3 62.38 23.31 52.28
CA GLU A 3 61.55 22.56 53.24
C GLU A 3 60.08 22.92 53.59
N GLN A 4 59.33 21.82 53.83
CA GLN A 4 58.09 21.66 54.63
C GLN A 4 56.77 22.05 53.93
N THR A 5 55.62 21.37 54.11
CA THR A 5 55.11 20.46 55.15
C THR A 5 53.88 19.74 54.53
N SER A 6 53.69 18.42 54.65
CA SER A 6 52.99 17.71 55.74
C SER A 6 51.48 17.99 55.85
N ALA A 7 50.74 16.93 56.18
CA ALA A 7 49.36 16.93 56.70
C ALA A 7 48.26 17.30 55.67
N GLU A 8 47.04 16.76 55.70
CA GLU A 8 46.33 15.78 56.52
C GLU A 8 44.91 15.70 55.92
N ARG A 9 44.21 14.59 56.23
CA ARG A 9 42.79 14.31 55.99
C ARG A 9 41.91 15.55 55.73
N VAL A 10 40.95 15.43 54.81
CA VAL A 10 39.52 15.60 55.14
C VAL A 10 38.69 14.84 54.12
N VAL A 11 37.99 13.84 54.64
CA VAL A 11 36.73 13.30 54.14
C VAL A 11 35.76 14.45 53.82
N HIS A 12 35.31 14.60 52.57
CA HIS A 12 33.98 15.15 52.30
C HIS A 12 33.54 14.71 50.91
N GLU A 13 32.62 13.76 50.93
CA GLU A 13 31.65 13.48 49.88
C GLU A 13 30.95 14.78 49.43
N PRO A 14 30.89 15.10 48.13
CA PRO A 14 29.87 15.98 47.62
C PRO A 14 28.74 15.12 47.03
N SER A 15 27.74 14.83 47.86
CA SER A 15 26.38 14.57 47.39
C SER A 15 25.89 15.84 46.69
N ARG A 16 26.01 15.87 45.36
CA ARG A 16 25.48 16.95 44.52
C ARG A 16 24.52 16.36 43.49
N THR A 17 23.25 16.39 43.88
CA THR A 17 22.10 16.28 42.99
C THR A 17 22.14 17.41 41.95
N ALA A 18 22.45 17.05 40.72
CA ALA A 18 22.15 17.78 39.49
C ALA A 18 21.90 16.67 38.45
N ASP A 19 20.66 16.34 38.13
CA ASP A 19 19.89 16.96 37.05
C ASP A 19 20.68 17.03 35.73
N GLY A 20 20.22 16.23 34.76
CA GLY A 20 20.37 16.57 33.34
C GLY A 20 21.72 16.31 32.67
N VAL A 21 22.17 15.04 32.55
CA VAL A 21 22.82 14.55 31.33
C VAL A 21 22.85 13.02 31.32
N ARG A 22 21.79 12.40 30.77
CA ARG A 22 21.97 11.06 30.19
C ARG A 22 22.47 11.28 28.78
N SER A 23 23.78 11.14 28.63
CA SER A 23 24.45 10.93 27.35
C SER A 23 23.62 9.94 26.54
N THR A 24 23.04 10.45 25.46
CA THR A 24 22.46 9.63 24.41
C THR A 24 23.62 8.88 23.76
N THR A 25 23.99 7.74 24.32
CA THR A 25 24.58 6.66 23.52
C THR A 25 23.53 6.29 22.48
N PRO A 26 23.82 6.37 21.17
CA PRO A 26 22.98 5.68 20.21
C PRO A 26 23.03 4.19 20.58
N PRO A 27 21.90 3.47 20.66
CA PRO A 27 21.97 2.03 20.74
C PRO A 27 22.60 1.53 19.43
N THR A 28 23.90 1.23 19.48
CA THR A 28 24.54 0.24 18.62
C THR A 28 23.98 -1.11 19.04
N GLY A 29 22.78 -1.35 18.56
CA GLY A 29 22.03 -2.58 18.66
C GLY A 29 21.33 -2.74 17.32
N SER A 30 22.12 -3.02 16.29
CA SER A 30 21.64 -3.60 15.03
C SER A 30 21.04 -4.98 15.32
N ALA A 31 19.88 -4.98 15.96
CA ALA A 31 18.91 -6.05 15.90
C ALA A 31 17.84 -5.53 14.92
N GLY A 32 18.07 -5.52 13.61
CA GLY A 32 18.45 -6.72 12.87
C GLY A 32 17.29 -7.73 12.79
N ALA A 33 16.20 -7.54 13.55
CA ALA A 33 14.94 -8.22 13.34
C ALA A 33 14.05 -7.34 12.44
N ARG A 34 14.57 -7.00 11.26
CA ARG A 34 13.68 -6.64 10.16
C ARG A 34 12.97 -7.95 9.85
N ALA A 35 11.73 -8.06 10.34
CA ALA A 35 10.84 -9.18 10.07
C ALA A 35 11.05 -9.66 8.63
N PRO A 36 11.06 -10.97 8.36
CA PRO A 36 11.25 -11.44 6.99
C PRO A 36 10.18 -10.74 6.14
N ARG A 37 10.59 -9.82 5.27
CA ARG A 37 9.73 -9.06 4.34
C ARG A 37 9.31 -9.97 3.16
N VAL A 38 8.93 -11.19 3.50
CA VAL A 38 8.26 -12.16 2.66
C VAL A 38 6.80 -12.03 3.12
N ASP A 39 5.86 -11.52 2.32
CA ASP A 39 5.70 -11.67 0.89
C ASP A 39 5.39 -10.30 0.27
N ALA A 40 6.42 -9.61 -0.25
CA ALA A 40 6.18 -8.58 -1.25
C ALA A 40 5.58 -9.30 -2.45
N ASP A 41 4.25 -9.26 -2.56
CA ASP A 41 3.38 -9.78 -3.63
C ASP A 41 4.22 -10.18 -4.86
N HIS A 42 4.73 -11.42 -4.89
CA HIS A 42 5.64 -11.87 -5.95
C HIS A 42 4.87 -12.09 -7.25
N ARG A 43 3.55 -11.87 -7.23
CA ARG A 43 2.71 -11.95 -8.41
C ARG A 43 3.18 -10.90 -9.37
N THR A 44 3.43 -11.35 -10.59
CA THR A 44 3.62 -10.42 -11.69
C THR A 44 2.29 -9.73 -11.99
N ARG A 45 2.36 -8.52 -12.56
CA ARG A 45 1.20 -7.82 -13.14
C ARG A 45 0.36 -8.74 -14.04
N GLY A 46 1.01 -9.61 -14.79
CA GLY A 46 0.35 -10.53 -15.71
C GLY A 46 -0.46 -11.61 -15.00
N GLU A 47 0.04 -12.17 -13.91
CA GLU A 47 -0.66 -13.16 -13.10
C GLU A 47 -1.87 -12.55 -12.38
N ALA A 48 -1.72 -11.34 -11.83
CA ALA A 48 -2.81 -10.60 -11.21
C ALA A 48 -3.98 -10.36 -12.19
N LEU A 49 -3.68 -9.95 -13.42
CA LEU A 49 -4.68 -9.75 -14.47
C LEU A 49 -5.28 -11.08 -14.94
N GLN A 50 -4.48 -12.15 -15.02
CA GLN A 50 -4.94 -13.49 -15.36
C GLN A 50 -6.00 -13.96 -14.36
N GLU A 51 -5.67 -13.95 -13.07
CA GLU A 51 -6.54 -14.41 -11.98
C GLU A 51 -7.84 -13.60 -11.94
N LEU A 52 -7.76 -12.26 -12.00
CA LEU A 52 -8.94 -11.41 -12.05
C LEU A 52 -9.82 -11.74 -13.26
N GLY A 53 -9.21 -11.99 -14.42
CA GLY A 53 -9.91 -12.36 -15.63
C GLY A 53 -10.62 -13.70 -15.54
N GLU A 54 -10.00 -14.69 -14.91
CA GLU A 54 -10.60 -16.00 -14.66
C GLU A 54 -11.83 -15.88 -13.75
N LEU A 55 -11.72 -15.13 -12.65
CA LEU A 55 -12.83 -14.89 -11.73
C LEU A 55 -14.03 -14.22 -12.39
N LEU A 56 -13.79 -13.26 -13.29
CA LEU A 56 -14.83 -12.58 -14.04
C LEU A 56 -15.44 -13.47 -15.12
N ARG A 57 -14.63 -14.29 -15.80
CA ARG A 57 -15.13 -15.27 -16.79
C ARG A 57 -15.99 -16.35 -16.15
N SER A 58 -15.63 -16.83 -14.96
CA SER A 58 -16.45 -17.78 -14.19
C SER A 58 -17.83 -17.21 -13.84
N GLN A 59 -17.99 -15.89 -13.84
CA GLN A 59 -19.26 -15.19 -13.67
C GLN A 59 -19.93 -14.80 -14.99
N GLN A 60 -19.50 -15.40 -16.10
CA GLN A 60 -20.03 -15.20 -17.46
C GLN A 60 -19.83 -13.79 -18.05
N TYR A 61 -18.91 -12.99 -17.50
CA TYR A 61 -18.52 -11.73 -18.12
C TYR A 61 -17.59 -11.94 -19.32
N ALA A 62 -17.74 -11.11 -20.34
CA ALA A 62 -16.85 -11.12 -21.49
C ALA A 62 -15.55 -10.37 -21.16
N VAL A 63 -14.47 -11.11 -20.96
CA VAL A 63 -13.17 -10.57 -20.55
C VAL A 63 -12.14 -10.69 -21.67
N ARG A 64 -11.53 -9.56 -22.05
CA ARG A 64 -10.37 -9.51 -22.94
C ARG A 64 -9.16 -8.95 -22.19
N ARG A 65 -8.02 -9.61 -22.35
CA ARG A 65 -6.74 -9.13 -21.83
C ARG A 65 -5.95 -8.51 -22.99
N GLU A 66 -5.52 -7.28 -22.82
CA GLU A 66 -4.78 -6.53 -23.84
C GLU A 66 -3.48 -6.01 -23.22
N GLY A 67 -2.42 -6.81 -23.37
CA GLY A 67 -1.10 -6.54 -22.82
C GLY A 67 -1.12 -6.37 -21.30
N LEU A 68 -1.21 -5.11 -20.88
CA LEU A 68 -1.05 -4.64 -19.51
C LEU A 68 -2.37 -4.26 -18.82
N HIS A 69 -3.51 -4.43 -19.48
CA HIS A 69 -4.83 -4.18 -18.89
C HIS A 69 -5.84 -5.25 -19.29
N LEU A 70 -7.00 -5.20 -18.66
CA LEU A 70 -8.09 -6.13 -18.82
C LEU A 70 -9.40 -5.36 -19.06
N SER A 71 -10.06 -5.69 -20.16
CA SER A 71 -11.31 -5.10 -20.61
C SER A 71 -12.46 -6.06 -20.32
N VAL A 72 -13.41 -5.64 -19.49
CA VAL A 72 -14.57 -6.43 -19.05
C VAL A 72 -15.84 -5.87 -19.67
N ARG A 73 -16.71 -6.73 -20.21
CA ARG A 73 -17.97 -6.33 -20.86
C ARG A 73 -19.15 -7.15 -20.38
N ASP A 74 -20.29 -6.48 -20.31
CA ASP A 74 -21.61 -7.05 -19.97
C ASP A 74 -22.69 -6.42 -20.88
N GLY A 75 -22.63 -6.70 -22.18
CA GLY A 75 -23.58 -6.16 -23.18
C GLY A 75 -23.41 -4.67 -23.54
N GLY A 76 -22.86 -3.85 -22.65
CA GLY A 76 -22.65 -2.41 -22.84
C GLY A 76 -21.21 -1.99 -23.14
N ARG A 77 -20.85 -0.78 -22.66
CA ARG A 77 -19.49 -0.23 -22.75
C ARG A 77 -18.52 -1.07 -21.89
N PRO A 78 -17.29 -1.33 -22.36
CA PRO A 78 -16.29 -2.03 -21.57
C PRO A 78 -15.84 -1.20 -20.37
N VAL A 79 -15.48 -1.90 -19.29
CA VAL A 79 -14.74 -1.39 -18.15
C VAL A 79 -13.31 -1.88 -18.25
N GLU A 80 -12.36 -0.94 -18.22
CA GLU A 80 -10.93 -1.23 -18.28
C GLU A 80 -10.32 -1.25 -16.88
N VAL A 81 -9.60 -2.32 -16.58
CA VAL A 81 -8.89 -2.54 -15.33
C VAL A 81 -7.40 -2.69 -15.62
N TRP A 82 -6.61 -1.85 -14.97
CA TRP A 82 -5.16 -1.81 -15.07
C TRP A 82 -4.55 -2.28 -13.76
N VAL A 83 -3.27 -2.66 -13.79
CA VAL A 83 -2.53 -3.03 -12.59
C VAL A 83 -1.26 -2.19 -12.51
N TRP A 84 -1.08 -1.47 -11.40
CA TRP A 84 0.06 -0.57 -11.21
C TRP A 84 0.68 -0.75 -9.83
N HIS A 85 1.97 -0.46 -9.73
CA HIS A 85 2.64 -0.32 -8.44
C HIS A 85 2.28 1.04 -7.85
N ARG A 86 1.97 1.05 -6.55
CA ARG A 86 1.73 2.28 -5.80
C ARG A 86 2.94 2.57 -4.92
N PRO A 87 3.74 3.62 -5.22
CA PRO A 87 4.96 3.90 -4.48
C PRO A 87 4.69 4.26 -3.01
N ASP A 88 3.54 4.88 -2.75
CA ASP A 88 3.07 5.24 -1.40
C ASP A 88 2.72 4.02 -0.54
N ASP A 89 2.43 2.88 -1.17
CA ASP A 89 1.92 1.67 -0.54
C ASP A 89 3.00 0.58 -0.52
N GLN A 90 4.22 0.94 -0.14
CA GLN A 90 5.40 0.04 -0.15
C GLN A 90 5.64 -0.63 -1.52
N ASN A 91 5.30 0.06 -2.61
CA ASN A 91 5.39 -0.47 -3.97
C ASN A 91 4.53 -1.73 -4.21
N ARG A 92 3.43 -1.89 -3.48
CA ARG A 92 2.47 -2.99 -3.69
C ARG A 92 1.70 -2.81 -5.00
N LEU A 93 1.24 -3.93 -5.56
CA LEU A 93 0.42 -3.95 -6.77
C LEU A 93 -1.05 -3.71 -6.45
N TRP A 94 -1.66 -2.83 -7.24
CA TRP A 94 -3.06 -2.46 -7.12
C TRP A 94 -3.77 -2.60 -8.46
N PHE A 95 -5.01 -3.08 -8.41
CA PHE A 95 -5.95 -2.91 -9.51
C PHE A 95 -6.44 -1.47 -9.52
N THR A 96 -6.53 -0.89 -10.71
CA THR A 96 -6.84 0.52 -10.93
C THR A 96 -7.77 0.66 -12.13
N TRP A 97 -8.61 1.70 -12.12
CA TRP A 97 -9.36 2.12 -13.30
C TRP A 97 -8.42 2.72 -14.35
N ALA A 98 -8.92 2.91 -15.57
CA ALA A 98 -8.29 3.81 -16.53
C ALA A 98 -8.00 5.17 -15.86
N GLY A 99 -6.77 5.67 -16.02
CA GLY A 99 -6.31 6.89 -15.35
C GLY A 99 -5.65 6.67 -13.98
N GLY A 100 -5.49 5.41 -13.53
CA GLY A 100 -4.68 5.07 -12.34
C GLY A 100 -5.40 5.26 -11.00
N ILE A 101 -6.73 5.40 -11.01
CA ILE A 101 -7.54 5.49 -9.79
C ILE A 101 -7.59 4.11 -9.13
N PRO A 102 -7.19 3.94 -7.85
CA PRO A 102 -7.16 2.64 -7.20
C PRO A 102 -8.57 2.06 -7.00
N ILE A 103 -8.69 0.76 -7.25
CA ILE A 103 -9.91 -0.02 -7.05
C ILE A 103 -9.76 -0.88 -5.81
N GLY A 104 -8.72 -1.72 -5.82
CA GLY A 104 -8.48 -2.74 -4.81
C GLY A 104 -7.09 -3.35 -4.98
N GLU A 105 -6.63 -4.00 -3.92
CA GLU A 105 -5.29 -4.60 -3.88
C GLU A 105 -5.25 -5.88 -4.70
N VAL A 106 -4.09 -6.18 -5.33
CA VAL A 106 -3.91 -7.44 -6.07
C VAL A 106 -4.05 -8.67 -5.18
N SER A 107 -3.71 -8.55 -3.90
CA SER A 107 -3.87 -9.62 -2.92
C SER A 107 -5.34 -9.88 -2.54
N ASN A 108 -6.27 -8.99 -2.91
CA ASN A 108 -7.72 -9.15 -2.70
C ASN A 108 -8.52 -8.97 -4.01
N PRO A 109 -8.41 -9.92 -4.95
CA PRO A 109 -9.03 -9.82 -6.27
C PRO A 109 -10.56 -9.83 -6.21
N VAL A 110 -11.16 -10.42 -5.18
CA VAL A 110 -12.63 -10.53 -5.04
C VAL A 110 -13.27 -9.16 -4.84
N ASP A 111 -12.67 -8.30 -4.02
CA ASP A 111 -13.15 -6.93 -3.81
C ASP A 111 -13.12 -6.12 -5.12
N THR A 112 -12.05 -6.29 -5.89
CA THR A 112 -11.92 -5.69 -7.22
C THR A 112 -13.03 -6.17 -8.17
N VAL A 113 -13.38 -7.46 -8.14
CA VAL A 113 -14.49 -7.99 -8.94
C VAL A 113 -15.82 -7.32 -8.55
N VAL A 114 -16.08 -7.11 -7.27
CA VAL A 114 -17.29 -6.41 -6.80
C VAL A 114 -17.34 -4.98 -7.33
N ALA A 115 -16.22 -4.27 -7.28
CA ALA A 115 -16.12 -2.92 -7.83
C ALA A 115 -16.35 -2.89 -9.36
N VAL A 116 -15.76 -3.83 -10.12
CA VAL A 116 -15.95 -3.97 -11.58
C VAL A 116 -17.40 -4.24 -11.93
N LYS A 117 -18.06 -5.15 -11.21
CA LYS A 117 -19.49 -5.46 -11.42
C LYS A 117 -20.37 -4.25 -11.13
N THR A 118 -20.05 -3.50 -10.09
CA THR A 118 -20.76 -2.28 -9.71
C THR A 118 -20.61 -1.23 -10.82
N ALA A 119 -19.40 -1.02 -11.34
CA ALA A 119 -19.15 -0.12 -12.46
C ALA A 119 -19.90 -0.53 -13.73
N LEU A 120 -19.86 -1.82 -14.10
CA LEU A 120 -20.60 -2.34 -15.26
C LEU A 120 -22.10 -2.08 -15.16
N ARG A 121 -22.69 -2.33 -13.97
CA ARG A 121 -24.11 -2.05 -13.72
C ARG A 121 -24.42 -0.57 -13.85
N GLN A 122 -23.60 0.32 -13.29
CA GLN A 122 -23.82 1.76 -13.39
C GLN A 122 -23.79 2.24 -14.84
N ILE A 123 -22.78 1.82 -15.61
CA ILE A 123 -22.63 2.23 -17.00
C ILE A 123 -23.77 1.68 -17.87
N ASN A 124 -24.25 0.46 -17.60
CA ASN A 124 -25.35 -0.13 -18.35
C ASN A 124 -26.74 0.38 -17.89
N SER A 125 -26.84 0.85 -16.65
CA SER A 125 -28.06 1.47 -16.11
C SER A 125 -28.28 2.90 -16.62
N TRP A 126 -27.29 3.51 -17.29
CA TRP A 126 -27.44 4.83 -17.91
C TRP A 126 -28.40 4.76 -19.10
N SER A 127 -29.68 4.95 -18.82
CA SER A 127 -30.69 5.30 -19.80
C SER A 127 -30.73 6.83 -19.89
N PRO A 128 -30.40 7.47 -21.03
CA PRO A 128 -30.81 8.84 -21.22
C PRO A 128 -32.34 8.84 -21.19
N THR A 129 -32.93 9.46 -20.17
CA THR A 129 -34.36 9.77 -20.19
C THR A 129 -34.63 10.46 -21.52
N PRO A 130 -35.55 9.99 -22.38
CA PRO A 130 -35.88 10.73 -23.58
C PRO A 130 -36.32 12.11 -23.13
N ASP A 131 -35.53 13.10 -23.55
CA ASP A 131 -35.81 14.52 -23.38
C ASP A 131 -37.29 14.73 -23.72
N ARG A 132 -38.09 14.99 -22.68
CA ARG A 132 -39.50 15.22 -22.85
C ARG A 132 -39.59 16.60 -23.48
N VAL A 133 -39.58 16.61 -24.81
CA VAL A 133 -40.01 17.68 -25.69
C VAL A 133 -41.09 18.51 -24.98
N ARG A 134 -40.68 19.67 -24.48
CA ARG A 134 -41.61 20.73 -24.09
C ARG A 134 -42.12 21.32 -25.40
N ALA A 135 -43.38 20.99 -25.68
CA ALA A 135 -44.23 21.63 -26.68
C ALA A 135 -44.38 23.13 -26.42
#